data_AF-A0A0R3QIL7-F1
#
_entry.id   AF-A0A0R3QIL7-F1
#
_cell.length_a   1.000
_cell.length_b   1.000
_cell.length_c   1.000
_cell.angle_alpha   90.00
_cell.angle_beta   90.00
_cell.angle_gamma   90.00
#
_symmetry.space_group_name_H-M   'P 1'
#
loop_
_entity.id
_entity.type
_entity.pdbx_description
1 polymer ?
#
loop_
_entity_poly.entity_id
_entity_poly.type
_entity_poly.pdbx_seq_one_letter_code
_entity_poly.pdbx_strand_id
1 'polypeptide(L)'
;MTESTNSCIAWTGDGWEFKLNDPDEVARKWGIRKNKPKMNYEKLSRGLRYYYDKNIIHKTPGKRYVYRFVCDLTSVLQMSAEQIRRKVEVKRELDQ
;
A
#
# COMPACT_ATOMS: atom_id res chain seq x y z
N MET A 1 -22.79 -14.76 0.91
CA MET A 1 -21.94 -13.65 0.41
C MET A 1 -21.11 -13.18 1.59
N THR A 2 -19.93 -13.76 1.77
CA THR A 2 -19.06 -13.44 2.90
C THR A 2 -18.40 -12.09 2.65
N GLU A 3 -18.76 -11.13 3.48
CA GLU A 3 -18.26 -9.77 3.51
C GLU A 3 -16.74 -9.82 3.72
N SER A 4 -15.99 -9.61 2.65
CA SER A 4 -14.53 -9.68 2.66
C SER A 4 -14.02 -8.61 3.61
N THR A 5 -13.18 -8.98 4.58
CA THR A 5 -12.52 -8.07 5.52
C THR A 5 -11.72 -7.02 4.74
N ASN A 6 -12.34 -5.86 4.49
CA ASN A 6 -11.79 -4.79 3.65
C ASN A 6 -10.60 -4.14 4.35
N SER A 7 -9.40 -4.71 4.16
CA SER A 7 -8.16 -4.11 4.60
C SER A 7 -8.03 -2.69 4.06
N CYS A 8 -7.66 -1.73 4.91
CA CYS A 8 -7.50 -0.31 4.55
C CYS A 8 -6.50 -0.07 3.40
N ILE A 9 -5.64 -1.05 3.10
CA ILE A 9 -4.71 -1.06 1.99
C ILE A 9 -4.61 -2.48 1.39
N ALA A 10 -4.53 -2.58 0.07
CA ALA A 10 -4.41 -3.87 -0.62
C ALA A 10 -3.59 -3.76 -1.91
N TRP A 11 -2.98 -4.88 -2.33
CA TRP A 11 -2.41 -5.02 -3.67
C TRP A 11 -3.53 -5.09 -4.71
N THR A 12 -3.33 -4.52 -5.91
CA THR A 12 -4.34 -4.57 -6.99
C THR A 12 -4.26 -5.86 -7.81
N GLY A 13 -3.17 -6.63 -7.66
CA GLY A 13 -2.88 -7.82 -8.47
C GLY A 13 -1.96 -7.55 -9.66
N ASP A 14 -1.72 -6.28 -10.00
CA ASP A 14 -0.84 -5.86 -11.08
C ASP A 14 0.54 -5.47 -10.53
N GLY A 15 1.48 -6.42 -10.56
CA GLY A 15 2.85 -6.22 -10.08
C GLY A 15 2.88 -5.65 -8.66
N TRP A 16 3.65 -4.57 -8.46
CA TRP A 16 3.78 -3.84 -7.20
C TRP A 16 2.78 -2.66 -7.03
N GLU A 17 1.64 -2.71 -7.73
CA GLU A 17 0.58 -1.71 -7.58
C GLU A 17 -0.32 -2.03 -6.37
N PHE A 18 -0.62 -1.00 -5.59
CA PHE A 18 -1.45 -1.07 -4.41
C PHE A 18 -2.46 0.08 -4.37
N LYS A 19 -3.57 -0.14 -3.68
CA LYS A 19 -4.65 0.81 -3.46
C LYS A 19 -4.83 1.05 -1.97
N LEU A 20 -5.00 2.32 -1.59
CA LEU A 20 -5.54 2.69 -0.28
C LEU A 20 -7.07 2.61 -0.38
N ASN A 21 -7.66 1.56 0.20
CA ASN A 21 -9.11 1.37 0.25
C ASN A 21 -9.75 2.32 1.26
N ASP A 22 -9.06 2.54 2.37
CA ASP A 22 -9.39 3.54 3.39
C ASP A 22 -8.13 4.41 3.63
N PRO A 23 -7.98 5.52 2.88
CA PRO A 23 -6.83 6.39 2.99
C PRO A 23 -6.68 7.04 4.37
N ASP A 24 -7.79 7.32 5.05
CA ASP A 24 -7.80 7.95 6.37
C ASP A 24 -7.29 6.98 7.44
N GLU A 25 -7.73 5.72 7.38
CA GLU A 25 -7.23 4.69 8.30
C GLU A 25 -5.74 4.39 8.07
N VAL A 26 -5.28 4.38 6.81
CA VAL A 26 -3.85 4.27 6.51
C VAL A 26 -3.06 5.45 7.08
N ALA A 27 -3.57 6.67 6.92
CA ALA A 27 -2.94 7.86 7.48
C ALA A 27 -2.92 7.86 9.01
N ARG A 28 -4.00 7.41 9.65
CA ARG A 28 -4.08 7.26 11.11
C ARG A 28 -3.05 6.26 11.62
N LYS A 29 -2.99 5.05 11.03
CA LYS A 29 -2.00 4.01 11.38
C LYS A 29 -0.57 4.50 11.19
N TRP A 30 -0.30 5.20 10.07
CA TRP A 30 1.01 5.84 9.84
C TRP A 30 1.33 6.90 10.91
N GLY A 31 0.35 7.74 11.26
CA GLY A 31 0.46 8.75 12.30
C GLY A 31 0.85 8.15 13.64
N ILE A 32 0.16 7.09 14.07
CA ILE A 32 0.48 6.35 15.31
C ILE A 32 1.93 5.85 15.28
N ARG A 33 2.32 5.15 14.19
CA ARG A 33 3.66 4.57 14.06
C ARG A 33 4.79 5.59 14.14
N LYS A 34 4.53 6.84 13.74
CA LYS A 34 5.50 7.94 13.71
C LYS A 34 5.30 8.98 14.81
N ASN A 35 4.40 8.73 15.77
CA ASN A 35 4.01 9.66 16.82
C ASN A 35 3.59 11.05 16.29
N LYS A 36 2.74 11.05 15.25
CA LYS A 36 2.16 12.24 14.62
C LYS A 36 0.62 12.16 14.70
N PRO A 37 0.00 12.55 15.83
CA PRO A 37 -1.43 12.36 16.06
C PRO A 37 -2.34 13.15 15.11
N LYS A 38 -1.83 14.23 14.49
CA LYS A 38 -2.54 15.05 13.50
C LYS A 38 -2.26 14.64 12.04
N MET A 39 -1.85 13.38 11.82
CA MET A 39 -1.63 12.84 10.48
C MET A 39 -2.98 12.59 9.78
N ASN A 40 -3.05 12.90 8.49
CA ASN A 40 -4.21 12.66 7.63
C ASN A 40 -3.73 12.32 6.20
N TYR A 41 -4.67 11.93 5.33
CA TYR A 41 -4.31 11.52 3.98
C TYR A 41 -3.69 12.65 3.15
N GLU A 42 -4.11 13.91 3.35
CA GLU A 42 -3.55 15.07 2.64
C GLU A 42 -2.05 15.21 2.89
N LYS A 43 -1.64 15.06 4.16
CA LYS A 43 -0.21 15.10 4.57
C LYS A 43 0.53 13.85 4.14
N LEU A 44 -0.07 12.67 4.31
CA LEU A 44 0.55 11.41 3.87
C LEU A 44 0.78 11.40 2.36
N SER A 45 -0.22 11.82 1.59
CA SER A 45 -0.14 11.90 0.12
C SER A 45 0.92 12.90 -0.32
N ARG A 46 1.20 13.96 0.44
CA ARG A 46 2.34 14.85 0.20
C ARG A 46 3.68 14.12 0.31
N GLY A 47 3.80 13.22 1.29
CA GLY A 47 4.91 12.28 1.43
C GLY A 47 5.04 11.35 0.24
N LEU A 48 3.94 10.74 -0.21
CA LEU A 48 3.93 9.89 -1.40
C LEU A 48 4.40 10.64 -2.65
N ARG A 49 4.00 11.91 -2.82
CA ARG A 49 4.47 12.74 -3.95
C ARG A 49 5.97 12.99 -3.93
N TYR A 50 6.60 13.10 -2.76
CA TYR A 50 8.06 13.24 -2.67
C TYR A 50 8.83 11.99 -3.12
N TYR A 51 8.15 10.85 -3.28
CA TYR A 51 8.78 9.62 -3.78
C TYR A 51 8.81 9.53 -5.30
N TYR A 52 8.14 10.44 -6.02
CA TYR A 52 7.97 10.32 -7.48
C TYR A 52 9.31 10.50 -8.20
N ASP A 53 9.98 11.61 -7.91
CA ASP A 53 11.30 11.92 -8.50
C ASP A 53 12.41 11.01 -7.96
N LYS A 54 12.15 10.33 -6.84
CA LYS A 54 13.09 9.38 -6.23
C LYS A 54 12.97 7.96 -6.78
N ASN A 55 12.04 7.72 -7.72
CA ASN A 55 11.75 6.39 -8.27
C ASN A 55 11.48 5.34 -7.18
N ILE A 56 10.77 5.72 -6.12
CA ILE A 56 10.37 4.78 -5.05
C ILE A 56 8.91 4.36 -5.26
N ILE A 57 8.00 5.33 -5.35
CA ILE A 57 6.58 5.12 -5.59
C ILE A 57 6.13 6.10 -6.67
N HIS A 58 5.29 5.66 -7.62
CA HIS A 58 4.59 6.52 -8.58
C HIS A 58 3.08 6.47 -8.38
N LYS A 59 2.39 7.53 -8.79
CA LYS A 59 0.93 7.58 -8.86
C LYS A 59 0.46 6.86 -10.12
N THR A 60 -0.47 5.91 -10.01
CA THR A 60 -1.11 5.33 -11.20
C THR A 60 -2.06 6.37 -11.82
N PRO A 61 -1.87 6.80 -13.09
CA PRO A 61 -2.76 7.76 -13.74
C PRO A 61 -4.20 7.26 -13.82
N GLY A 62 -5.18 8.15 -13.73
CA GLY A 62 -6.61 7.82 -13.87
C GLY A 62 -7.26 7.01 -12.72
N LYS A 63 -6.47 6.42 -11.81
CA LYS A 63 -7.02 5.59 -10.71
C LYS A 63 -6.98 6.31 -9.36
N ARG A 64 -8.10 6.48 -8.66
CA ARG A 64 -8.11 7.15 -7.33
C ARG A 64 -7.43 6.30 -6.25
N TYR A 65 -6.52 6.89 -5.47
CA TYR A 65 -5.79 6.25 -4.36
C TYR A 65 -4.92 5.03 -4.72
N VAL A 66 -4.59 4.87 -6.00
CA VAL A 66 -3.72 3.80 -6.49
C VAL A 66 -2.32 4.32 -6.77
N TYR A 67 -1.32 3.58 -6.31
CA TYR A 67 0.10 3.87 -6.42
C TYR A 67 0.86 2.59 -6.73
N ARG A 68 2.10 2.72 -7.22
CA ARG A 68 2.95 1.58 -7.57
C ARG A 68 4.36 1.81 -7.05
N PHE A 69 4.96 0.79 -6.44
CA PHE A 69 6.40 0.82 -6.21
C PHE A 69 7.13 0.61 -7.54
N VAL A 70 8.05 1.51 -7.86
CA VAL A 70 8.83 1.48 -9.11
C VAL A 70 10.32 1.22 -8.88
N CYS A 71 10.74 1.17 -7.61
CA CYS A 71 12.07 0.66 -7.26
C CYS A 71 12.13 -0.86 -7.40
N ASP A 72 13.35 -1.41 -7.42
CA ASP A 72 13.59 -2.84 -7.53
C ASP A 72 13.32 -3.58 -6.21
N LEU A 73 12.03 -3.69 -5.87
CA LEU A 73 11.58 -4.45 -4.71
C LEU A 73 11.86 -5.95 -4.85
N THR A 74 11.92 -6.47 -6.06
CA THR A 74 12.19 -7.89 -6.30
C THR A 74 13.56 -8.26 -5.76
N SER A 75 14.58 -7.44 -6.04
CA SER A 75 15.93 -7.66 -5.50
C SER A 75 16.00 -7.43 -3.99
N VAL A 76 15.32 -6.40 -3.47
CA VAL A 76 15.32 -6.09 -2.03
C VAL A 76 14.64 -7.19 -1.21
N LEU A 77 13.53 -7.73 -1.70
CA LEU A 77 12.73 -8.73 -0.98
C LEU A 77 13.10 -10.18 -1.35
N GLN A 78 13.93 -10.36 -2.38
CA GLN A 78 14.25 -11.67 -2.99
C GLN A 78 13.00 -12.47 -3.36
N MET A 79 11.94 -11.76 -3.75
CA MET A 79 10.61 -12.32 -4.03
C MET A 79 9.90 -11.50 -5.10
N SER A 80 9.19 -12.18 -6.00
CA SER A 80 8.31 -11.50 -6.95
C SER A 80 7.05 -10.96 -6.27
N ALA A 81 6.37 -10.03 -6.95
CA ALA A 81 5.11 -9.48 -6.47
C ALA A 81 4.05 -10.57 -6.27
N GLU A 82 4.00 -11.55 -7.18
CA GLU A 82 3.09 -12.71 -7.16
C GLU A 82 3.34 -13.55 -5.90
N GLN A 83 4.60 -13.80 -5.57
CA GLN A 83 4.97 -14.59 -4.40
C GLN A 83 4.62 -13.86 -3.10
N ILE A 84 4.83 -12.54 -3.03
CA ILE A 84 4.44 -11.72 -1.88
C ILE A 84 2.92 -11.72 -1.72
N ARG A 85 2.16 -11.50 -2.80
CA ARG A 85 0.69 -11.52 -2.76
C ARG A 85 0.16 -12.84 -2.23
N ARG A 86 0.68 -13.97 -2.74
CA ARG A 86 0.31 -15.32 -2.28
C ARG A 86 0.58 -15.53 -0.79
N LYS A 87 1.74 -15.08 -0.28
CA LYS A 87 2.04 -15.16 1.15
C LYS A 87 1.09 -14.34 2.01
N VAL A 88 0.71 -13.14 1.55
CA VAL A 88 -0.25 -12.28 2.27
C VAL A 88 -1.64 -12.91 2.32
N GLU A 89 -2.06 -13.57 1.24
CA GLU A 89 -3.34 -14.27 1.16
C GLU A 89 -3.39 -15.49 2.09
N VAL A 90 -2.39 -16.37 2.02
CA VAL A 90 -2.27 -17.55 2.91
C VAL A 90 -2.26 -17.15 4.37
N LYS A 91 -1.52 -16.09 4.73
CA LYS A 91 -1.50 -15.61 6.13
C LYS A 91 -2.88 -15.15 6.60
N ARG A 92 -3.68 -14.52 5.73
CA ARG A 92 -5.04 -14.08 6.07
C ARG A 92 -6.02 -15.23 6.25
N GLU A 93 -5.80 -16.36 5.58
CA GLU A 93 -6.60 -17.57 5.77
C GLU A 93 -6.27 -18.24 7.12
N LEU A 94 -5.00 -18.22 7.53
CA LEU A 94 -4.56 -18.80 8.81
C LEU A 94 -4.93 -17.95 10.03
N ASP A 95 -5.07 -16.63 9.85
CA ASP A 95 -5.44 -15.68 10.91
C ASP A 95 -6.98 -15.56 11.09
N GLN A 96 -7.78 -16.36 10.38
CA GLN A 96 -9.25 -16.48 10.52
C GLN A 96 -9.63 -17.71 11.35
#